data_AF-A0A5B9PID4-F1
#
_entry.id   AF-A0A5B9PID4-F1
#
_cell.length_a   1.000
_cell.length_b   1.000
_cell.length_c   1.000
_cell.angle_alpha   90.00
_cell.angle_beta   90.00
_cell.angle_gamma   90.00
#
_symmetry.space_group_name_H-M   'P 1'
#
loop_
_entity.id
_entity.type
_entity.pdbx_description
1 polymer ?
#
loop_
_entity_poly.entity_id
_entity_poly.type
_entity_poly.pdbx_seq_one_letter_code
_entity_poly.pdbx_strand_id
1 'polypeptide(L)'
;MTTQEFPQSQSSTDQLAGFVDRRDPSRQRKSTGLERRQFSDGHNDLSMDAAELGRAVDQYKLENHRRFVTYEELLSVICSLGYEKRER
;
A
#
# COMPACT_ATOMS: atom_id res chain seq x y z
N MET A 1 30.59 -44.43 -33.52
CA MET A 1 30.06 -43.07 -33.32
C MET A 1 28.62 -43.23 -32.84
N THR A 2 28.40 -43.08 -31.53
CA THR A 2 27.12 -43.35 -30.87
C THR A 2 26.26 -42.10 -30.88
N THR A 3 25.13 -42.13 -31.58
CA THR A 3 24.13 -41.05 -31.56
C THR A 3 23.32 -41.15 -30.26
N GLN A 4 23.36 -40.09 -29.46
CA GLN A 4 22.65 -39.96 -28.18
C GLN A 4 21.32 -39.23 -28.45
N GLU A 5 20.18 -39.89 -28.23
CA GLU A 5 18.85 -39.28 -28.34
C GLU A 5 18.50 -38.52 -27.05
N PHE A 6 18.02 -37.28 -27.21
CA PHE A 6 17.50 -36.43 -26.12
C PHE A 6 16.00 -36.69 -25.95
N PRO A 7 15.47 -36.89 -24.72
CA PRO A 7 14.04 -37.08 -24.52
C PRO A 7 13.28 -35.75 -24.63
N GLN A 8 12.14 -35.79 -25.35
CA GLN A 8 11.20 -34.69 -25.51
C GLN A 8 10.62 -34.23 -24.17
N SER A 9 10.64 -32.92 -23.95
CA SER A 9 9.97 -32.24 -22.82
C SER A 9 8.48 -32.62 -22.77
N GLN A 10 8.06 -33.15 -21.62
CA GLN A 10 6.66 -33.36 -21.29
C GLN A 10 5.99 -32.00 -21.04
N SER A 11 5.06 -31.61 -21.91
CA SER A 11 4.12 -30.53 -21.66
C SER A 11 3.05 -31.04 -20.69
N SER A 12 3.16 -30.59 -19.43
CA SER A 12 2.17 -30.83 -18.39
C SER A 12 0.78 -30.39 -18.85
N THR A 13 -0.15 -31.33 -18.80
CA THR A 13 -1.58 -31.19 -19.03
C THR A 13 -2.23 -30.36 -17.92
N ASP A 14 -2.15 -29.03 -18.01
CA ASP A 14 -3.06 -28.10 -17.31
C ASP A 14 -4.18 -27.67 -18.28
N GLN A 15 -4.97 -28.65 -18.69
CA GLN A 15 -6.14 -28.44 -19.55
C GLN A 15 -7.35 -28.87 -18.73
N LEU A 16 -7.94 -27.95 -17.95
CA LEU A 16 -9.35 -28.00 -17.50
C LEU A 16 -9.80 -26.71 -16.75
N ALA A 17 -8.92 -25.76 -16.42
CA ALA A 17 -9.32 -24.40 -16.06
C ALA A 17 -9.45 -23.56 -17.34
N GLY A 18 -10.66 -23.47 -17.89
CA GLY A 18 -10.93 -22.69 -19.11
C GLY A 18 -10.34 -21.27 -19.03
N PHE A 19 -9.73 -20.82 -20.13
CA PHE A 19 -9.13 -19.49 -20.25
C PHE A 19 -10.15 -18.42 -19.82
N VAL A 20 -9.88 -17.78 -18.68
CA VAL A 20 -10.71 -16.69 -18.18
C VAL A 20 -10.27 -15.41 -18.87
N ASP A 21 -11.00 -15.01 -19.91
CA ASP A 21 -10.86 -13.68 -20.47
C ASP A 21 -11.33 -12.65 -19.45
N ARG A 22 -10.39 -11.82 -18.98
CA ARG A 22 -10.61 -10.78 -17.98
C ARG A 22 -11.03 -9.44 -18.59
N ARG A 23 -11.16 -9.36 -19.91
CA ARG A 23 -11.47 -8.13 -20.66
C ARG A 23 -12.90 -8.11 -21.18
N ASP A 24 -13.65 -9.19 -20.96
CA ASP A 24 -15.06 -9.28 -21.32
C ASP A 24 -15.90 -8.18 -20.62
N PRO A 25 -16.46 -7.22 -21.39
CA PRO A 25 -17.22 -6.10 -20.84
C PRO A 25 -18.61 -6.52 -20.32
N SER A 26 -19.10 -7.69 -20.72
CA SER A 26 -20.40 -8.22 -20.27
C SER A 26 -20.32 -8.79 -18.84
N ARG A 27 -19.11 -9.16 -18.40
CA ARG A 27 -18.79 -9.65 -17.05
C ARG A 27 -18.36 -8.58 -16.06
N GLN A 28 -18.60 -7.31 -16.37
CA GLN A 28 -18.40 -6.22 -15.42
C GLN A 28 -19.33 -6.45 -14.22
N ARG A 29 -18.83 -7.22 -13.25
CA ARG A 29 -19.48 -7.51 -11.98
C ARG A 29 -19.92 -6.16 -11.45
N LYS A 30 -21.20 -6.06 -11.07
CA LYS A 30 -21.71 -4.96 -10.25
C LYS A 30 -20.68 -4.77 -9.14
N SER A 31 -19.83 -3.76 -9.27
CA SER A 31 -18.93 -3.34 -8.22
C SER A 31 -19.86 -2.72 -7.20
N THR A 32 -20.41 -3.56 -6.32
CA THR A 32 -21.00 -3.11 -5.07
C THR A 32 -19.95 -2.21 -4.47
N GLY A 33 -20.28 -0.93 -4.36
CA GLY A 33 -19.37 0.18 -4.06
C GLY A 33 -18.66 0.01 -2.73
N LEU A 34 -17.67 -0.87 -2.70
CA LEU A 34 -16.62 -0.88 -1.71
C LEU A 34 -15.67 0.21 -2.18
N GLU A 35 -15.82 1.37 -1.55
CA GLU A 35 -14.98 2.53 -1.78
C GLU A 35 -13.52 2.09 -1.83
N ARG A 36 -12.87 2.35 -2.97
CA ARG A 36 -11.43 2.12 -3.16
C ARG A 36 -10.66 3.24 -2.47
N ARG A 37 -10.96 3.47 -1.19
CA ARG A 37 -10.17 4.26 -0.26
C ARG A 37 -9.95 3.38 0.96
N GLN A 38 -9.10 2.38 0.78
CA GLN A 38 -8.57 1.54 1.86
C GLN A 38 -7.71 2.36 2.85
N PHE A 39 -7.45 3.63 2.54
CA PHE A 39 -7.05 4.62 3.53
C PHE A 39 -8.31 5.23 4.13
N SER A 40 -9.04 4.42 4.90
CA SER A 40 -9.99 4.97 5.87
C SER A 40 -9.19 5.93 6.75
N ASP A 41 -9.77 7.10 7.04
CA ASP A 41 -9.19 8.12 7.90
C ASP A 41 -8.82 7.51 9.26
N GLY A 42 -7.56 7.07 9.39
CA GLY A 42 -7.07 6.34 10.56
C GLY A 42 -6.92 7.24 11.78
N HIS A 43 -7.42 8.48 11.75
CA HIS A 43 -7.30 9.42 12.84
C HIS A 43 -8.45 9.28 13.85
N ASN A 44 -9.50 8.51 13.52
CA ASN A 44 -10.69 8.38 14.37
C ASN A 44 -10.52 7.41 15.56
N ASP A 45 -9.54 6.50 15.50
CA ASP A 45 -9.20 5.58 16.61
C ASP A 45 -7.95 6.04 17.39
N LEU A 46 -7.38 7.19 17.03
CA LEU A 46 -6.18 7.74 17.64
C LEU A 46 -6.53 8.64 18.83
N SER A 47 -5.65 8.69 19.84
CA SER A 47 -5.71 9.73 20.88
C SER A 47 -5.71 11.12 20.22
N MET A 48 -6.36 12.10 20.84
CA MET A 48 -6.41 13.48 20.32
C MET A 48 -5.01 14.01 19.97
N ASP A 49 -4.03 13.76 20.84
CA ASP A 49 -2.62 14.13 20.66
C ASP A 49 -2.00 13.49 19.40
N ALA A 50 -2.35 12.22 19.13
CA ALA A 50 -1.84 11.50 17.97
C ALA A 50 -2.49 11.98 16.67
N ALA A 51 -3.78 12.35 16.71
CA ALA A 51 -4.48 12.95 15.57
C ALA A 51 -3.95 14.36 15.23
N GLU A 52 -3.61 15.16 16.25
CA GLU A 52 -2.96 16.47 16.09
C GLU A 52 -1.58 16.31 15.43
N LEU A 53 -0.75 15.40 15.95
CA LEU A 53 0.55 15.09 15.35
C LEU A 53 0.43 14.63 13.90
N GLY A 54 -0.52 13.74 13.60
CA GLY A 54 -0.78 13.26 12.23
C GLY A 54 -1.08 14.41 11.26
N ARG A 55 -1.99 15.32 11.65
CA ARG A 55 -2.33 16.51 10.86
C ARG A 55 -1.14 17.42 10.63
N ALA A 56 -0.34 17.68 11.66
CA ALA A 56 0.84 18.53 11.56
C ALA A 56 1.88 17.92 10.60
N VAL A 57 2.09 16.60 10.68
CA VAL A 57 2.99 15.88 9.77
C VAL A 57 2.48 15.91 8.32
N ASP A 58 1.18 15.76 8.10
CA ASP A 58 0.61 15.84 6.75
C ASP A 58 0.69 17.26 6.16
N GLN A 59 0.50 18.30 6.96
CA GLN A 59 0.78 19.69 6.53
C GLN A 59 2.24 19.85 6.13
N TYR A 60 3.17 19.39 6.98
CA TYR A 60 4.60 19.46 6.71
C TYR A 60 4.98 18.77 5.38
N LYS A 61 4.41 17.59 5.10
CA LYS A 61 4.64 16.89 3.82
C LYS A 61 4.16 17.69 2.61
N LEU A 62 3.00 18.35 2.73
CA LEU A 62 2.43 19.17 1.65
C LEU A 62 3.31 20.38 1.36
N GLU A 63 3.76 21.08 2.41
CA GLU A 63 4.61 22.27 2.28
C GLU A 63 5.99 21.94 1.68
N ASN A 64 6.56 20.80 2.06
CA ASN A 64 7.88 20.40 1.57
C ASN A 64 7.81 19.63 0.24
N HIS A 65 6.61 19.30 -0.26
CA HIS A 65 6.38 18.49 -1.46
C HIS A 65 7.11 17.13 -1.44
N ARG A 66 7.31 16.55 -0.24
CA ARG A 66 8.04 15.28 -0.07
C ARG A 66 7.08 14.15 0.27
N ARG A 67 7.36 12.98 -0.29
CA ARG A 67 6.59 11.75 -0.05
C ARG A 67 6.89 11.11 1.31
N PHE A 68 8.06 11.40 1.89
CA PHE A 68 8.53 10.85 3.16
C PHE A 68 9.14 11.95 4.02
N VAL A 69 8.90 11.89 5.33
CA VAL A 69 9.50 12.75 6.36
C VAL A 69 10.66 12.00 6.99
N THR A 70 11.80 12.68 7.16
CA THR A 70 12.96 12.14 7.90
C THR A 70 12.73 12.23 9.40
N TYR A 71 13.50 11.48 10.19
CA TYR A 71 13.35 11.49 11.66
C TYR A 71 13.63 12.87 12.27
N GLU A 72 14.54 13.65 11.69
CA GLU A 72 14.82 15.02 12.13
C GLU A 72 13.63 15.96 11.87
N GLU A 73 13.03 15.85 10.68
CA GLU A 73 11.82 16.62 10.34
C GLU A 73 10.65 16.24 11.25
N LEU A 74 10.48 14.94 11.54
CA LEU A 74 9.45 14.46 12.46
C LEU A 74 9.67 15.03 13.87
N LEU A 75 10.91 15.00 14.36
CA LEU A 75 11.26 15.58 15.65
C LEU A 75 11.00 17.08 15.69
N SER A 76 11.29 17.79 14.61
CA SER A 76 10.99 19.22 14.50
C SER A 76 9.49 19.50 14.60
N VAL A 77 8.65 18.71 13.92
CA VAL A 77 7.18 18.84 14.01
C VAL A 77 6.68 18.57 15.42
N ILE A 78 7.19 17.51 16.07
CA ILE A 78 6.84 17.16 17.46
C ILE A 78 7.22 18.31 18.42
N CYS A 79 8.40 18.89 18.25
CA CYS A 79 8.88 20.00 19.06
C CYS A 79 8.05 21.29 18.82
N SER A 80 7.66 21.57 17.56
CA SER A 80 6.79 22.71 17.24
C SER A 80 5.40 22.62 17.85
N LEU A 81 4.88 21.40 18.06
CA LEU A 81 3.63 21.16 18.79
C LEU A 81 3.79 21.25 20.31
N GLY A 82 5.02 21.39 20.83
CA GLY A 82 5.32 21.48 22.25
C GLY A 82 5.40 20.13 22.96
N TYR A 83 5.44 19.02 22.22
CA TYR A 83 5.66 17.70 22.82
C TYR A 83 7.15 17.53 23.14
N GLU A 84 7.43 17.14 24.37
CA GLU A 84 8.78 16.88 24.87
C GLU A 84 8.91 15.45 25.39
N LYS A 85 10.10 14.87 25.21
CA LYS A 85 10.41 13.57 25.80
C LYS A 85 10.53 13.75 27.31
N ARG A 86 9.54 13.27 28.07
CA ARG A 86 9.70 13.04 29.51
C ARG A 86 10.61 11.85 29.72
N GLU A 87 11.83 12.09 30.20
CA GLU A 87 12.64 11.01 30.76
C GLU A 87 11.95 10.49 32.02
N ARG A 88 11.64 9.18 32.05
CA ARG A 88 11.14 8.46 33.21
C ARG A 88 12.26 7.65 33.83
#